data_AF-A0A3M8Q940-F1
#
_entry.id   AF-A0A3M8Q940-F1
#
_cell.length_a   1.000
_cell.length_b   1.000
_cell.length_c   1.000
_cell.angle_alpha   90.00
_cell.angle_beta   90.00
_cell.angle_gamma   90.00
#
_symmetry.space_group_name_H-M   'P 1'
#
loop_
_entity.id
_entity.type
_entity.pdbx_description
1 polymer ?
#
loop_
_entity_poly.entity_id
_entity_poly.type
_entity_poly.pdbx_seq_one_letter_code
_entity_poly.pdbx_strand_id
1 'polypeptide(L)'
;MDGMMQRQLDFISYIQRMLVEGDFSATYKFALLHAIADVCIEQPLKSDEDKLIIELPTLADKMIDLYWYHATPFSSEQTGENALLKQNTGNQSKVIRVLFECQQNNIRNFRQLKQSAFYLPTFNAAMTTLKNGPLWRLQILAKQEECFLYPHTKSTKSIVLNAGIASCFRRFYDLVVYLAKNAWIQKIQSIKHNQVLIGPQSQLQDFLFGVDRSVLIKAKPVLVELQSNRCFYCQKPMKGEIEVDHFIPFARYSHDLGHNFVAAHSVCNNSKRDFLAAQLHRERWQEQNLVIHERSLSEALSPYFYCDADKSQAVSDWAYQVACVNGAKLWLSKDRFEEARSVSKLSLLNQMASLEVRAQDNSHHQKVDISIADFSTQLPYFPNLKMACGHFKTGDDSDVEYIGVQDNVGRFSPSNHFLARASGNSMNGGKNAIYDGDLLLFEWIAADKAGSLQGATVAIECDGYGDESQYLLRNVEKIAEGRYLLIAYNSEYSALESDESMRTFARLVRRIDK
;
A
#
# COMPACT_ATOMS: atom_id res chain seq x y z
N MET A 1 21.82 7.01 -8.04
CA MET A 1 20.53 7.39 -8.67
C MET A 1 20.43 6.85 -10.11
N ASP A 2 21.47 6.94 -10.94
CA ASP A 2 21.46 6.50 -12.36
C ASP A 2 21.09 5.02 -12.58
N GLY A 3 21.60 4.09 -11.76
CA GLY A 3 21.39 2.66 -11.96
C GLY A 3 19.93 2.18 -11.78
N MET A 4 19.15 2.83 -10.93
CA MET A 4 17.74 2.45 -10.68
C MET A 4 16.84 2.86 -11.85
N MET A 5 17.04 4.07 -12.37
CA MET A 5 16.27 4.59 -13.51
C MET A 5 16.60 3.81 -14.78
N GLN A 6 17.88 3.50 -15.02
CA GLN A 6 18.27 2.65 -16.14
C GLN A 6 17.61 1.27 -16.07
N ARG A 7 17.62 0.62 -14.89
CA ARG A 7 16.96 -0.69 -14.70
C ARG A 7 15.47 -0.65 -15.01
N GLN A 8 14.77 0.42 -14.64
CA GLN A 8 13.35 0.59 -14.93
C GLN A 8 13.09 0.73 -16.43
N LEU A 9 13.95 1.44 -17.16
CA LEU A 9 13.88 1.54 -18.62
C LEU A 9 14.20 0.19 -19.28
N ASP A 10 15.23 -0.50 -18.82
CA ASP A 10 15.60 -1.83 -19.31
C ASP A 10 14.47 -2.84 -19.08
N PHE A 11 13.77 -2.76 -17.94
CA PHE A 11 12.61 -3.60 -17.66
C PHE A 11 11.48 -3.38 -18.67
N ILE A 12 11.09 -2.12 -18.93
CA ILE A 12 10.03 -1.83 -19.92
C ILE A 12 10.44 -2.28 -21.32
N SER A 13 11.68 -1.97 -21.73
CA SER A 13 12.24 -2.40 -23.00
C SER A 13 12.21 -3.93 -23.13
N TYR A 14 12.59 -4.64 -22.07
CA TYR A 14 12.57 -6.10 -22.03
C TYR A 14 11.14 -6.67 -22.12
N ILE A 15 10.16 -6.12 -21.41
CA ILE A 15 8.76 -6.56 -21.52
C ILE A 15 8.24 -6.38 -22.96
N GLN A 16 8.55 -5.25 -23.61
CA GLN A 16 8.17 -5.00 -24.99
C GLN A 16 8.84 -6.00 -25.95
N ARG A 17 10.16 -6.17 -25.85
CA ARG A 17 10.91 -7.16 -26.63
C ARG A 17 10.37 -8.58 -26.42
N MET A 18 10.06 -8.95 -25.18
CA MET A 18 9.49 -10.26 -24.87
C MET A 18 8.21 -10.51 -25.67
N LEU A 19 7.28 -9.55 -25.69
CA LEU A 19 5.98 -9.70 -26.37
C LEU A 19 6.10 -9.70 -27.91
N VAL A 20 7.16 -9.12 -28.47
CA VAL A 20 7.39 -9.03 -29.93
C VAL A 20 8.29 -10.16 -30.45
N GLU A 21 9.42 -10.41 -29.80
CA GLU A 21 10.45 -11.37 -30.21
C GLU A 21 10.21 -12.78 -29.66
N GLY A 22 9.31 -12.92 -28.68
CA GLY A 22 8.94 -14.19 -28.10
C GLY A 22 7.98 -15.00 -28.96
N ASP A 23 8.11 -16.32 -28.97
CA ASP A 23 7.16 -17.20 -29.66
C ASP A 23 5.90 -17.46 -28.81
N PHE A 24 4.80 -16.77 -29.11
CA PHE A 24 3.49 -16.95 -28.45
C PHE A 24 2.54 -17.84 -29.28
N SER A 25 2.86 -19.13 -29.36
CA SER A 25 1.97 -20.14 -29.96
C SER A 25 0.68 -20.38 -29.16
N ALA A 26 0.66 -20.01 -27.87
CA ALA A 26 -0.45 -20.18 -26.94
C ALA A 26 -0.47 -19.05 -25.89
N THR A 27 -1.56 -18.96 -25.12
CA THR A 27 -1.79 -17.84 -24.19
C THR A 27 -1.14 -18.01 -22.82
N TYR A 28 -0.56 -19.17 -22.50
CA TYR A 28 -0.01 -19.46 -21.17
C TYR A 28 1.15 -18.54 -20.76
N LYS A 29 1.87 -17.93 -21.71
CA LYS A 29 2.94 -16.98 -21.42
C LYS A 29 2.39 -15.64 -20.94
N PHE A 30 1.29 -15.17 -21.52
CA PHE A 30 0.59 -13.97 -21.05
C PHE A 30 0.04 -14.20 -19.64
N ALA A 31 -0.55 -15.38 -19.41
CA ALA A 31 -1.04 -15.77 -18.08
C ALA A 31 0.10 -15.81 -17.04
N LEU A 32 1.28 -16.36 -17.37
CA LEU A 32 2.42 -16.35 -16.45
C LEU A 32 2.93 -14.93 -16.18
N LEU A 33 3.10 -14.11 -17.21
CA LEU A 33 3.56 -12.72 -17.04
C LEU A 33 2.60 -11.93 -16.13
N HIS A 34 1.30 -12.08 -16.36
CA HIS A 34 0.26 -11.46 -15.55
C HIS A 34 0.26 -11.98 -14.10
N ALA A 35 0.36 -13.31 -13.93
CA ALA A 35 0.44 -13.93 -12.60
C ALA A 35 1.66 -13.46 -11.79
N ILE A 36 2.82 -13.28 -12.43
CA ILE A 36 4.00 -12.72 -11.77
C ILE A 36 3.75 -11.28 -11.32
N ALA A 37 3.13 -10.46 -12.18
CA ALA A 37 2.78 -9.08 -11.85
C ALA A 37 1.83 -9.01 -10.65
N ASP A 38 0.80 -9.85 -10.63
CA ASP A 38 -0.14 -9.97 -9.50
C ASP A 38 0.59 -10.34 -8.20
N VAL A 39 1.41 -11.38 -8.22
CA VAL A 39 2.15 -11.80 -7.02
C VAL A 39 3.07 -10.70 -6.49
N CYS A 40 3.67 -9.90 -7.38
CA CYS A 40 4.54 -8.80 -6.96
C CYS A 40 3.81 -7.73 -6.15
N ILE A 41 2.54 -7.45 -6.44
CA ILE A 41 1.73 -6.44 -5.71
C ILE A 41 0.97 -7.01 -4.51
N GLU A 42 0.80 -8.34 -4.45
CA GLU A 42 0.05 -9.03 -3.39
C GLU A 42 0.89 -9.41 -2.17
N GLN A 43 2.21 -9.33 -2.28
CA GLN A 43 3.14 -9.59 -1.17
C GLN A 43 3.74 -8.27 -0.68
N PRO A 44 4.21 -8.13 0.56
CA PRO A 44 5.02 -6.98 0.96
C PRO A 44 6.45 -7.09 0.39
N LEU A 45 7.10 -5.96 0.07
CA LEU A 45 8.54 -5.86 -0.20
C LEU A 45 9.14 -4.98 0.90
N LYS A 46 10.29 -5.36 1.45
CA LYS A 46 10.97 -4.56 2.48
C LYS A 46 11.86 -3.51 1.82
N SER A 47 12.44 -3.83 0.68
CA SER A 47 13.30 -2.97 -0.12
C SER A 47 13.07 -3.15 -1.61
N ASP A 48 13.38 -2.11 -2.39
CA ASP A 48 13.33 -2.15 -3.86
C ASP A 48 14.32 -3.16 -4.47
N GLU A 49 15.39 -3.52 -3.77
CA GLU A 49 16.41 -4.47 -4.24
C GLU A 49 16.13 -5.92 -3.82
N ASP A 50 15.07 -6.17 -3.05
CA ASP A 50 14.76 -7.51 -2.56
C ASP A 50 14.47 -8.48 -3.72
N LYS A 51 15.03 -9.68 -3.61
CA LYS A 51 14.67 -10.79 -4.48
C LYS A 51 13.39 -11.43 -3.97
N LEU A 52 12.36 -11.46 -4.82
CA LEU A 52 11.09 -12.09 -4.49
C LEU A 52 11.12 -13.57 -4.89
N ILE A 53 10.82 -14.45 -3.92
CA ILE A 53 10.65 -15.88 -4.16
C ILE A 53 9.16 -16.13 -4.43
N ILE A 54 8.85 -16.70 -5.59
CA ILE A 54 7.48 -17.04 -5.97
C ILE A 54 7.38 -18.56 -6.10
N GLU A 55 6.55 -19.17 -5.28
CA GLU A 55 6.28 -20.61 -5.35
C GLU A 55 5.47 -20.94 -6.61
N LEU A 56 5.82 -22.04 -7.28
CA LEU A 56 5.09 -22.50 -8.47
C LEU A 56 3.62 -22.83 -8.18
N PRO A 57 3.25 -23.43 -7.02
CA PRO A 57 1.85 -23.55 -6.61
C PRO A 57 1.07 -22.24 -6.64
N THR A 58 1.66 -21.14 -6.16
CA THR A 58 1.04 -19.80 -6.21
C THR A 58 0.78 -19.37 -7.65
N LEU A 59 1.75 -19.56 -8.55
CA LEU A 59 1.57 -19.25 -9.97
C LEU A 59 0.52 -20.15 -10.65
N ALA A 60 0.38 -21.40 -10.21
CA ALA A 60 -0.63 -22.31 -10.73
C ALA A 60 -2.05 -21.87 -10.33
N ASP A 61 -2.25 -21.51 -9.06
CA ASP A 61 -3.50 -20.93 -8.59
C ASP A 61 -3.83 -19.65 -9.37
N LYS A 62 -2.85 -18.75 -9.53
CA LYS A 62 -3.03 -17.54 -10.34
C LYS A 62 -3.41 -17.83 -11.79
N MET A 63 -2.77 -18.81 -12.42
CA MET A 63 -3.17 -19.20 -13.77
C MET A 63 -4.61 -19.73 -13.81
N ILE A 64 -5.03 -20.51 -12.81
CA ILE A 64 -6.41 -21.00 -12.73
C ILE A 64 -7.39 -19.82 -12.64
N ASP A 65 -7.14 -18.87 -11.75
CA ASP A 65 -7.96 -17.67 -11.58
C ASP A 65 -8.06 -16.89 -12.89
N LEU A 66 -6.93 -16.65 -13.57
CA LEU A 66 -6.90 -15.91 -14.83
C LEU A 66 -7.60 -16.63 -15.99
N TYR A 67 -7.62 -17.97 -15.99
CA TYR A 67 -8.32 -18.75 -17.00
C TYR A 67 -9.79 -19.04 -16.66
N TRP A 68 -10.28 -18.62 -15.49
CA TRP A 68 -11.61 -19.00 -15.00
C TRP A 68 -12.70 -18.64 -16.01
N TYR A 69 -12.79 -17.38 -16.43
CA TYR A 69 -13.78 -16.92 -17.40
C TYR A 69 -13.50 -17.42 -18.83
N HIS A 70 -12.24 -17.65 -19.17
CA HIS A 70 -11.83 -18.19 -20.46
C HIS A 70 -12.33 -19.63 -20.69
N ALA A 71 -12.70 -20.34 -19.62
CA ALA A 71 -13.23 -21.69 -19.68
C ALA A 71 -14.76 -21.75 -19.85
N THR A 72 -15.43 -20.61 -20.04
CA THR A 72 -16.86 -20.56 -20.35
C THR A 72 -17.12 -20.53 -21.87
N PRO A 73 -18.25 -21.05 -22.37
CA PRO A 73 -18.60 -20.93 -23.79
C PRO A 73 -18.82 -19.47 -24.19
N PHE A 74 -18.16 -19.04 -25.26
CA PHE A 74 -18.44 -17.77 -25.91
C PHE A 74 -19.63 -17.93 -26.84
N SER A 75 -20.62 -17.03 -26.74
CA SER A 75 -21.80 -17.03 -27.59
C SER A 75 -21.60 -16.07 -28.75
N SER A 76 -21.61 -16.58 -29.98
CA SER A 76 -21.51 -15.73 -31.17
C SER A 76 -22.85 -15.02 -31.42
N GLU A 77 -22.84 -13.69 -31.40
CA GLU A 77 -24.03 -12.91 -31.78
C GLU A 77 -24.39 -13.05 -33.27
N GLN A 78 -23.42 -13.41 -34.11
CA GLN A 78 -23.61 -13.52 -35.55
C GLN A 78 -24.20 -14.86 -35.97
N THR A 79 -23.73 -15.96 -35.37
CA THR A 79 -24.13 -17.33 -35.75
C THR A 79 -25.08 -17.99 -34.75
N GLY A 80 -25.17 -17.47 -33.51
CA GLY A 80 -25.86 -18.13 -32.41
C GLY A 80 -25.15 -19.36 -31.87
N GLU A 81 -23.95 -19.69 -32.38
CA GLU A 81 -23.15 -20.81 -31.90
C GLU A 81 -22.49 -20.50 -30.56
N ASN A 82 -22.48 -21.50 -29.67
CA ASN A 82 -21.84 -21.42 -28.36
C ASN A 82 -20.68 -22.42 -28.30
N ALA A 83 -19.45 -21.93 -28.15
CA ALA A 83 -18.27 -22.78 -28.09
C ALA A 83 -17.14 -22.16 -27.27
N LEU A 84 -16.23 -23.00 -26.77
CA LEU A 84 -15.04 -22.54 -26.07
C LEU A 84 -14.05 -21.91 -27.05
N LEU A 85 -13.56 -20.71 -26.71
CA LEU A 85 -12.46 -20.11 -27.45
C LEU A 85 -11.17 -20.90 -27.23
N LYS A 86 -10.50 -21.27 -28.32
CA LYS A 86 -9.19 -21.91 -28.25
C LYS A 86 -8.15 -20.94 -27.71
N GLN A 87 -7.34 -21.43 -26.78
CA GLN A 87 -6.24 -20.67 -26.17
C GLN A 87 -4.87 -20.97 -26.82
N ASN A 88 -4.86 -21.74 -27.91
CA ASN A 88 -3.66 -22.05 -28.68
C ASN A 88 -4.01 -22.35 -30.14
N THR A 89 -2.99 -22.34 -31.01
CA THR A 89 -3.17 -22.60 -32.44
C THR A 89 -3.52 -24.07 -32.73
N GLY A 90 -3.28 -25.01 -31.81
CA GLY A 90 -3.48 -26.45 -31.98
C GLY A 90 -4.67 -27.01 -31.20
N ASN A 91 -4.37 -27.99 -30.35
CA ASN A 91 -5.34 -28.66 -29.47
C ASN A 91 -5.64 -27.82 -28.25
N GLN A 92 -6.91 -27.68 -27.87
CA GLN A 92 -7.34 -26.86 -26.73
C GLN A 92 -6.48 -27.07 -25.47
N SER A 93 -6.25 -25.98 -24.75
CA SER A 93 -5.51 -25.98 -23.48
C SER A 93 -6.10 -27.00 -22.50
N LYS A 94 -5.24 -27.84 -21.91
CA LYS A 94 -5.65 -28.81 -20.89
C LYS A 94 -6.27 -28.11 -19.68
N VAL A 95 -5.74 -26.95 -19.29
CA VAL A 95 -6.27 -26.14 -18.18
C VAL A 95 -7.71 -25.71 -18.47
N ILE A 96 -7.96 -25.17 -19.66
CA ILE A 96 -9.31 -24.77 -20.10
C ILE A 96 -10.27 -25.95 -20.09
N ARG A 97 -9.85 -27.11 -20.60
CA ARG A 97 -10.71 -28.29 -20.66
C ARG A 97 -11.15 -28.75 -19.27
N VAL A 98 -10.22 -28.81 -18.31
CA VAL A 98 -10.52 -29.27 -16.94
C VAL A 98 -11.35 -28.22 -16.20
N LEU A 99 -11.09 -26.92 -16.42
CA LEU A 99 -11.93 -25.85 -15.87
C LEU A 99 -13.35 -25.87 -16.44
N PHE A 100 -13.49 -26.10 -17.74
CA PHE A 100 -14.81 -26.22 -18.35
C PHE A 100 -15.57 -27.41 -17.75
N GLU A 101 -14.91 -28.56 -17.61
CA GLU A 101 -15.49 -29.74 -16.95
C GLU A 101 -15.94 -29.43 -15.51
N CYS A 102 -15.13 -28.70 -14.73
CA CYS A 102 -15.53 -28.33 -13.37
C CYS A 102 -16.75 -27.40 -13.36
N GLN A 103 -16.82 -26.44 -14.28
CA GLN A 103 -17.95 -25.52 -14.42
C GLN A 103 -19.25 -26.24 -14.84
N GLN A 104 -19.16 -27.26 -15.69
CA GLN A 104 -20.30 -28.13 -16.03
C GLN A 104 -20.82 -28.92 -14.83
N ASN A 105 -19.97 -29.18 -13.82
CA ASN A 105 -20.33 -29.84 -12.57
C ASN A 105 -20.78 -28.84 -11.48
N ASN A 106 -21.35 -27.70 -11.87
CA ASN A 106 -21.88 -26.66 -10.99
C ASN A 106 -20.86 -26.01 -10.06
N ILE A 107 -19.57 -26.07 -10.37
CA ILE A 107 -18.55 -25.29 -9.66
C ILE A 107 -18.52 -23.89 -10.26
N ARG A 108 -18.91 -22.89 -9.48
CA ARG A 108 -19.15 -21.51 -9.94
C ARG A 108 -18.05 -20.54 -9.57
N ASN A 109 -17.17 -20.88 -8.63
CA ASN A 109 -16.04 -20.04 -8.26
C ASN A 109 -14.82 -20.86 -7.82
N PHE A 110 -13.68 -20.19 -7.70
CA PHE A 110 -12.40 -20.82 -7.36
C PHE A 110 -12.41 -21.49 -5.97
N ARG A 111 -13.16 -20.96 -4.99
CA ARG A 111 -13.26 -21.59 -3.67
C ARG A 111 -13.99 -22.92 -3.74
N GLN A 112 -15.13 -22.97 -4.43
CA GLN A 112 -15.84 -24.23 -4.67
C GLN A 112 -14.95 -25.22 -5.41
N LEU A 113 -14.12 -24.73 -6.35
CA LEU A 113 -13.13 -25.59 -7.00
C LEU A 113 -12.19 -26.18 -5.94
N LYS A 114 -11.54 -25.37 -5.10
CA LYS A 114 -10.61 -25.82 -4.04
C LYS A 114 -11.20 -26.85 -3.08
N GLN A 115 -12.50 -26.79 -2.84
CA GLN A 115 -13.23 -27.73 -1.95
C GLN A 115 -13.75 -28.98 -2.68
N SER A 116 -13.63 -29.04 -4.00
CA SER A 116 -14.15 -30.12 -4.82
C SER A 116 -13.07 -31.14 -5.21
N ALA A 117 -13.52 -32.32 -5.65
CA ALA A 117 -12.65 -33.33 -6.26
C ALA A 117 -11.96 -32.85 -7.55
N PHE A 118 -12.44 -31.76 -8.17
CA PHE A 118 -11.88 -31.20 -9.42
C PHE A 118 -10.67 -30.30 -9.18
N TYR A 119 -10.39 -29.88 -7.94
CA TYR A 119 -9.23 -29.04 -7.63
C TYR A 119 -7.93 -29.69 -8.06
N LEU A 120 -7.66 -30.90 -7.56
CA LEU A 120 -6.38 -31.58 -7.76
C LEU A 120 -6.09 -31.83 -9.26
N PRO A 121 -7.04 -32.33 -10.08
CA PRO A 121 -6.86 -32.43 -11.54
C PRO A 121 -6.55 -31.08 -12.20
N THR A 122 -7.27 -30.02 -11.82
CA THR A 122 -7.11 -28.67 -12.39
C THR A 122 -5.76 -28.07 -12.03
N PHE A 123 -5.42 -28.11 -10.75
CA PHE A 123 -4.14 -27.66 -10.21
C PHE A 123 -2.97 -28.41 -10.85
N ASN A 124 -3.06 -29.74 -10.98
CA ASN A 124 -2.03 -30.54 -11.65
C ASN A 124 -1.90 -30.20 -13.14
N ALA A 125 -3.01 -29.90 -13.82
CA ALA A 125 -2.97 -29.44 -15.21
C ALA A 125 -2.28 -28.08 -15.35
N ALA A 126 -2.57 -27.13 -14.45
CA ALA A 126 -1.91 -25.83 -14.40
C ALA A 126 -0.42 -25.95 -14.08
N MET A 127 -0.06 -26.71 -13.04
CA MET A 127 1.33 -26.98 -12.66
C MET A 127 2.14 -27.65 -13.78
N THR A 128 1.56 -28.64 -14.45
CA THR A 128 2.21 -29.31 -15.59
C THR A 128 2.40 -28.34 -16.75
N THR A 129 1.38 -27.53 -17.04
CA THR A 129 1.44 -26.52 -18.10
C THR A 129 2.55 -25.51 -17.82
N LEU A 130 2.61 -24.97 -16.60
CA LEU A 130 3.66 -24.05 -16.13
C LEU A 130 5.06 -24.61 -16.37
N LYS A 131 5.33 -25.79 -15.82
CA LYS A 131 6.66 -26.42 -15.83
C LYS A 131 7.15 -26.74 -17.25
N ASN A 132 6.27 -27.26 -18.11
CA ASN A 132 6.64 -27.71 -19.45
C ASN A 132 6.57 -26.59 -20.50
N GLY A 133 5.85 -25.50 -20.19
CA GLY A 133 5.53 -24.42 -21.11
C GLY A 133 6.19 -23.10 -20.70
N PRO A 134 5.42 -22.15 -20.14
CA PRO A 134 5.83 -20.76 -20.03
C PRO A 134 7.05 -20.53 -19.13
N LEU A 135 7.29 -21.35 -18.10
CA LEU A 135 8.28 -21.00 -17.06
C LEU A 135 9.66 -20.66 -17.62
N TRP A 136 10.19 -21.49 -18.52
CA TRP A 136 11.46 -21.25 -19.19
C TRP A 136 11.28 -20.64 -20.59
N ARG A 137 10.14 -20.87 -21.26
CA ARG A 137 9.89 -20.35 -22.61
C ARG A 137 9.54 -18.86 -22.64
N LEU A 138 9.11 -18.27 -21.53
CA LEU A 138 8.73 -16.85 -21.44
C LEU A 138 9.89 -15.93 -21.80
N GLN A 139 11.11 -16.34 -21.44
CA GLN A 139 12.34 -15.53 -21.57
C GLN A 139 13.24 -16.01 -22.73
N ILE A 140 12.64 -16.72 -23.70
CA ILE A 140 13.30 -17.05 -24.96
C ILE A 140 12.86 -16.03 -26.01
N LEU A 141 13.77 -15.14 -26.39
CA LEU A 141 13.56 -14.08 -27.37
C LEU A 141 14.44 -14.37 -28.58
N ALA A 142 13.87 -14.35 -29.79
CA ALA A 142 14.62 -14.66 -31.02
C ALA A 142 15.45 -15.96 -30.95
N LYS A 143 14.93 -16.98 -30.25
CA LYS A 143 15.56 -18.30 -29.99
C LYS A 143 16.78 -18.27 -29.04
N GLN A 144 17.02 -17.17 -28.33
CA GLN A 144 18.07 -17.03 -27.33
C GLN A 144 17.47 -16.91 -25.92
N GLU A 145 18.14 -17.49 -24.93
CA GLU A 145 17.74 -17.38 -23.52
C GLU A 145 18.29 -16.08 -22.93
N GLU A 146 17.41 -15.20 -22.44
CA GLU A 146 17.78 -13.90 -21.88
C GLU A 146 17.77 -13.88 -20.34
N CYS A 147 16.89 -14.69 -19.71
CA CYS A 147 16.80 -14.84 -18.24
C CYS A 147 16.72 -13.54 -17.40
N PHE A 148 16.17 -12.47 -17.96
CA PHE A 148 16.16 -11.13 -17.35
C PHE A 148 15.28 -11.02 -16.09
N LEU A 149 14.11 -11.65 -16.06
CA LEU A 149 13.19 -11.60 -14.91
C LEU A 149 13.66 -12.53 -13.79
N TYR A 150 14.09 -13.74 -14.14
CA TYR A 150 14.57 -14.77 -13.22
C TYR A 150 15.44 -15.78 -13.97
N PRO A 151 16.41 -16.44 -13.30
CA PRO A 151 17.26 -17.43 -13.92
C PRO A 151 16.47 -18.70 -14.29
N HIS A 152 16.83 -19.34 -15.40
CA HIS A 152 16.38 -20.70 -15.70
C HIS A 152 17.08 -21.69 -14.76
N THR A 153 16.34 -22.17 -13.77
CA THR A 153 16.82 -23.18 -12.83
C THR A 153 16.11 -24.50 -13.07
N LYS A 154 16.73 -25.60 -12.65
CA LYS A 154 16.06 -26.92 -12.59
C LYS A 154 15.08 -27.03 -11.41
N SER A 155 14.86 -25.94 -10.65
CA SER A 155 13.93 -25.93 -9.53
C SER A 155 12.51 -26.25 -10.01
N THR A 156 11.87 -27.18 -9.30
CA THR A 156 10.48 -27.56 -9.58
C THR A 156 9.50 -26.97 -8.56
N LYS A 157 9.99 -26.11 -7.65
CA LYS A 157 9.26 -25.58 -6.51
C LYS A 157 8.98 -24.08 -6.58
N SER A 158 9.93 -23.28 -7.04
CA SER A 158 9.81 -21.81 -7.07
C SER A 158 10.68 -21.18 -8.14
N ILE A 159 10.38 -19.93 -8.47
CA ILE A 159 11.27 -18.99 -9.15
C ILE A 159 11.73 -17.92 -8.16
N VAL A 160 12.90 -17.32 -8.44
CA VAL A 160 13.41 -16.18 -7.69
C VAL A 160 13.61 -15.05 -8.66
N LEU A 161 12.85 -13.97 -8.49
CA LEU A 161 13.02 -12.78 -9.33
C LEU A 161 14.41 -12.17 -9.09
N ASN A 162 15.04 -11.71 -10.17
CA ASN A 162 16.29 -10.97 -10.08
C ASN A 162 16.07 -9.68 -9.25
N ALA A 163 17.13 -9.19 -8.62
CA ALA A 163 17.05 -8.00 -7.77
C ALA A 163 16.47 -6.80 -8.53
N GLY A 164 15.56 -6.05 -7.91
CA GLY A 164 14.88 -4.91 -8.54
C GLY A 164 13.71 -5.25 -9.47
N ILE A 165 13.57 -6.50 -9.92
CA ILE A 165 12.49 -6.88 -10.86
C ILE A 165 11.12 -6.80 -10.20
N ALA A 166 10.99 -7.21 -8.93
CA ALA A 166 9.73 -7.11 -8.20
C ALA A 166 9.26 -5.64 -8.05
N SER A 167 10.18 -4.73 -7.71
CA SER A 167 9.90 -3.28 -7.66
C SER A 167 9.52 -2.73 -9.04
N CYS A 168 10.17 -3.18 -10.12
CA CYS A 168 9.79 -2.79 -11.48
C CYS A 168 8.37 -3.27 -11.85
N PHE A 169 8.01 -4.52 -11.55
CA PHE A 169 6.65 -5.02 -11.73
C PHE A 169 5.64 -4.18 -10.97
N ARG A 170 5.92 -3.79 -9.72
CA ARG A 170 5.04 -2.89 -8.95
C ARG A 170 4.89 -1.54 -9.62
N ARG A 171 5.99 -0.89 -9.96
CA ARG A 171 5.98 0.45 -10.56
C ARG A 171 5.20 0.49 -11.88
N PHE A 172 5.32 -0.57 -12.67
CA PHE A 172 4.74 -0.66 -14.00
C PHE A 172 3.61 -1.67 -14.13
N TYR A 173 2.97 -2.06 -13.01
CA TYR A 173 1.97 -3.11 -12.98
C TYR A 173 0.84 -2.85 -14.00
N ASP A 174 0.24 -1.65 -13.95
CA ASP A 174 -0.85 -1.26 -14.84
C ASP A 174 -0.45 -1.41 -16.32
N LEU A 175 0.78 -1.03 -16.68
CA LEU A 175 1.31 -1.15 -18.05
C LEU A 175 1.56 -2.61 -18.44
N VAL A 176 2.21 -3.39 -17.58
CA VAL A 176 2.52 -4.80 -17.85
C VAL A 176 1.24 -5.62 -18.01
N VAL A 177 0.28 -5.42 -17.12
CA VAL A 177 -1.03 -6.08 -17.16
C VAL A 177 -1.79 -5.67 -18.43
N TYR A 178 -1.81 -4.39 -18.77
CA TYR A 178 -2.42 -3.90 -20.01
C TYR A 178 -1.80 -4.55 -21.24
N LEU A 179 -0.47 -4.57 -21.34
CA LEU A 179 0.24 -5.18 -22.47
C LEU A 179 -0.03 -6.69 -22.56
N ALA A 180 0.00 -7.40 -21.42
CA ALA A 180 -0.28 -8.82 -21.37
C ALA A 180 -1.72 -9.15 -21.79
N LYS A 181 -2.73 -8.45 -21.27
CA LYS A 181 -4.14 -8.66 -21.61
C LYS A 181 -4.41 -8.34 -23.09
N ASN A 182 -3.88 -7.25 -23.61
CA ASN A 182 -4.05 -6.90 -25.03
C ASN A 182 -3.39 -7.92 -25.95
N ALA A 183 -2.13 -8.29 -25.70
CA ALA A 183 -1.45 -9.30 -26.50
C ALA A 183 -2.18 -10.67 -26.44
N TRP A 184 -2.77 -11.00 -25.29
CA TRP A 184 -3.61 -12.18 -25.12
C TRP A 184 -4.88 -12.11 -25.98
N ILE A 185 -5.62 -10.99 -25.96
CA ILE A 185 -6.81 -10.78 -26.82
C ILE A 185 -6.43 -10.94 -28.29
N GLN A 186 -5.37 -10.26 -28.74
CA GLN A 186 -4.88 -10.36 -30.12
C GLN A 186 -4.52 -11.79 -30.49
N LYS A 187 -3.90 -12.53 -29.56
CA LYS A 187 -3.61 -13.96 -29.77
C LYS A 187 -4.88 -14.77 -29.97
N ILE A 188 -5.89 -14.60 -29.12
CA ILE A 188 -7.18 -15.29 -29.24
C ILE A 188 -7.86 -14.97 -30.58
N GLN A 189 -7.83 -13.71 -31.01
CA GLN A 189 -8.39 -13.25 -32.29
C GLN A 189 -7.62 -13.79 -33.51
N SER A 190 -6.31 -14.02 -33.38
CA SER A 190 -5.48 -14.57 -34.45
C SER A 190 -5.75 -16.05 -34.74
N ILE A 191 -6.39 -16.78 -33.81
CA ILE A 191 -6.64 -18.21 -33.97
C ILE A 191 -7.82 -18.40 -34.93
N LYS A 192 -7.56 -18.99 -36.10
CA LYS A 192 -8.56 -19.21 -37.17
C LYS A 192 -9.88 -19.80 -36.69
N HIS A 193 -9.84 -20.75 -35.76
CA HIS A 193 -11.05 -21.38 -35.20
C HIS A 193 -11.92 -20.38 -34.43
N ASN A 194 -11.32 -19.44 -33.71
CA ASN A 194 -12.05 -18.47 -32.90
C ASN A 194 -12.66 -17.36 -33.77
N GLN A 195 -12.07 -17.06 -34.93
CA GLN A 195 -12.53 -15.99 -35.83
C GLN A 195 -13.97 -16.18 -36.30
N VAL A 196 -14.44 -17.44 -36.38
CA VAL A 196 -15.82 -17.75 -36.76
C VAL A 196 -16.82 -17.37 -35.65
N LEU A 197 -16.37 -17.34 -34.40
CA LEU A 197 -17.22 -17.09 -33.23
C LEU A 197 -17.17 -15.62 -32.76
N ILE A 198 -16.02 -14.97 -32.90
CA ILE A 198 -15.74 -13.65 -32.29
C ILE A 198 -16.52 -12.53 -33.00
N GLY A 199 -17.34 -11.82 -32.23
CA GLY A 199 -18.03 -10.58 -32.62
C GLY A 199 -17.18 -9.32 -32.43
N PRO A 200 -17.78 -8.14 -32.14
CA PRO A 200 -17.05 -6.89 -31.91
C PRO A 200 -15.97 -7.01 -30.83
N GLN A 201 -14.87 -6.26 -30.99
CA GLN A 201 -13.70 -6.33 -30.11
C GLN A 201 -14.01 -6.07 -28.62
N SER A 202 -14.98 -5.21 -28.30
CA SER A 202 -15.35 -4.86 -26.92
C SER A 202 -15.92 -6.05 -26.14
N GLN A 203 -16.75 -6.89 -26.76
CA GLN A 203 -17.36 -8.04 -26.09
C GLN A 203 -16.32 -9.07 -25.67
N LEU A 204 -15.26 -9.24 -26.46
CA LEU A 204 -14.21 -10.21 -26.15
C LEU A 204 -13.40 -9.80 -24.91
N GLN A 205 -13.11 -8.50 -24.76
CA GLN A 205 -12.38 -8.02 -23.59
C GLN A 205 -13.18 -8.24 -22.30
N ASP A 206 -14.46 -7.84 -22.30
CA ASP A 206 -15.34 -8.00 -21.14
C ASP A 206 -15.61 -9.48 -20.83
N PHE A 207 -15.71 -10.33 -21.85
CA PHE A 207 -15.87 -11.77 -21.66
C PHE A 207 -14.65 -12.44 -21.01
N LEU A 208 -13.43 -12.07 -21.42
CA LEU A 208 -12.22 -12.71 -20.95
C LEU A 208 -11.76 -12.16 -19.59
N PHE A 209 -11.90 -10.86 -19.36
CA PHE A 209 -11.30 -10.15 -18.22
C PHE A 209 -12.29 -9.28 -17.42
N GLY A 210 -13.59 -9.35 -17.73
CA GLY A 210 -14.62 -8.59 -17.03
C GLY A 210 -15.00 -9.18 -15.67
N VAL A 211 -15.99 -8.54 -15.04
CA VAL A 211 -16.52 -8.88 -13.71
C VAL A 211 -17.96 -9.34 -13.83
N ASP A 212 -18.29 -10.44 -13.17
CA ASP A 212 -19.69 -10.74 -12.87
C ASP A 212 -20.19 -9.91 -11.68
N ARG A 213 -20.63 -8.67 -11.98
CA ARG A 213 -21.18 -7.75 -10.97
C ARG A 213 -22.39 -8.31 -10.22
N SER A 214 -23.06 -9.35 -10.76
CA SER A 214 -24.20 -9.98 -10.08
C SER A 214 -23.77 -10.66 -8.77
N VAL A 215 -22.51 -11.11 -8.67
CA VAL A 215 -21.99 -11.75 -7.46
C VAL A 215 -21.78 -10.75 -6.33
N LEU A 216 -21.41 -9.49 -6.64
CA LEU A 216 -21.19 -8.42 -5.65
C LEU A 216 -22.43 -8.14 -4.78
N ILE A 217 -23.63 -8.42 -5.30
CA ILE A 217 -24.89 -8.30 -4.56
C ILE A 217 -24.87 -9.14 -3.27
N LYS A 218 -24.11 -10.25 -3.23
CA LYS A 218 -23.97 -11.10 -2.04
C LYS A 218 -23.27 -10.40 -0.87
N ALA A 219 -22.41 -9.42 -1.13
CA ALA A 219 -21.71 -8.67 -0.09
C ALA A 219 -22.55 -7.53 0.50
N LYS A 220 -23.61 -7.09 -0.21
CA LYS A 220 -24.47 -5.96 0.18
C LYS A 220 -25.07 -6.07 1.59
N PRO A 221 -25.77 -7.16 1.98
CA PRO A 221 -26.39 -7.22 3.30
C PRO A 221 -25.35 -7.14 4.42
N VAL A 222 -24.22 -7.83 4.26
CA VAL A 222 -23.11 -7.84 5.22
C VAL A 222 -22.54 -6.44 5.39
N LEU A 223 -22.19 -5.77 4.30
CA LEU A 223 -21.58 -4.44 4.35
C LEU A 223 -22.54 -3.37 4.88
N VAL A 224 -23.83 -3.45 4.53
CA VAL A 224 -24.84 -2.51 5.04
C VAL A 224 -25.00 -2.65 6.55
N GLU A 225 -24.98 -3.86 7.09
CA GLU A 225 -25.02 -4.12 8.52
C GLU A 225 -23.78 -3.59 9.24
N LEU A 226 -22.58 -3.99 8.78
CA LEU A 226 -21.31 -3.58 9.38
C LEU A 226 -21.10 -2.06 9.33
N GLN A 227 -21.55 -1.40 8.27
CA GLN A 227 -21.48 0.06 8.13
C GLN A 227 -22.64 0.80 8.80
N SER A 228 -23.49 0.12 9.58
CA SER A 228 -24.65 0.71 10.26
C SER A 228 -25.57 1.52 9.33
N ASN A 229 -25.80 0.98 8.12
CA ASN A 229 -26.55 1.62 7.04
C ASN A 229 -26.06 3.04 6.66
N ARG A 230 -24.76 3.31 6.81
CA ARG A 230 -24.11 4.55 6.36
C ARG A 230 -23.27 4.29 5.11
N CYS A 231 -23.30 5.25 4.20
CA CYS A 231 -22.47 5.21 2.99
C CYS A 231 -21.00 5.28 3.40
N PHE A 232 -20.19 4.34 2.90
CA PHE A 232 -18.78 4.23 3.26
C PHE A 232 -18.00 5.55 3.03
N TYR A 233 -18.25 6.23 1.91
CA TYR A 233 -17.51 7.45 1.57
C TYR A 233 -18.01 8.68 2.34
N CYS A 234 -19.29 9.03 2.20
CA CYS A 234 -19.83 10.28 2.73
C CYS A 234 -20.37 10.19 4.16
N GLN A 235 -20.44 8.99 4.74
CA GLN A 235 -20.90 8.71 6.11
C GLN A 235 -22.36 9.10 6.41
N LYS A 236 -23.12 9.52 5.39
CA LYS A 236 -24.56 9.81 5.51
C LYS A 236 -25.39 8.52 5.43
N PRO A 237 -26.57 8.49 6.06
CA PRO A 237 -27.48 7.34 5.97
C PRO A 237 -27.83 6.95 4.53
N MET A 238 -27.88 5.66 4.24
CA MET A 238 -28.30 5.12 2.95
C MET A 238 -29.82 4.94 2.94
N LYS A 239 -30.52 5.86 2.28
CA LYS A 239 -32.00 5.88 2.16
C LYS A 239 -32.52 5.50 0.77
N GLY A 240 -31.62 5.35 -0.21
CA GLY A 240 -31.95 5.08 -1.61
C GLY A 240 -31.17 3.87 -2.15
N GLU A 241 -30.87 3.87 -3.45
CA GLU A 241 -30.09 2.79 -4.06
C GLU A 241 -28.68 2.70 -3.46
N ILE A 242 -28.35 1.49 -3.00
CA ILE A 242 -27.07 1.12 -2.41
C ILE A 242 -26.34 0.22 -3.40
N GLU A 243 -25.14 0.63 -3.77
CA GLU A 243 -24.23 -0.14 -4.59
C GLU A 243 -23.11 -0.73 -3.72
N VAL A 244 -22.65 -1.92 -4.10
CA VAL A 244 -21.42 -2.50 -3.57
C VAL A 244 -20.39 -2.46 -4.67
N ASP A 245 -19.21 -1.97 -4.34
CA ASP A 245 -18.09 -1.89 -5.27
C ASP A 245 -16.76 -2.02 -4.53
N HIS A 246 -15.69 -2.09 -5.30
CA HIS A 246 -14.33 -2.20 -4.81
C HIS A 246 -13.79 -0.86 -4.30
N PHE A 247 -13.15 -0.90 -3.14
CA PHE A 247 -12.42 0.21 -2.58
C PHE A 247 -11.19 0.54 -3.44
N ILE A 248 -10.26 -0.42 -3.60
CA ILE A 248 -9.25 -0.38 -4.67
C ILE A 248 -9.94 -0.73 -5.98
N PRO A 249 -10.00 0.18 -6.98
CA PRO A 249 -10.80 -0.02 -8.19
C PRO A 249 -10.42 -1.29 -8.96
N PHE A 250 -11.42 -1.99 -9.49
CA PHE A 250 -11.22 -3.19 -10.31
C PHE A 250 -10.34 -2.94 -11.54
N ALA A 251 -10.41 -1.72 -12.11
CA ALA A 251 -9.56 -1.30 -13.23
C ALA A 251 -8.05 -1.32 -12.88
N ARG A 252 -7.70 -1.21 -11.59
CA ARG A 252 -6.33 -1.24 -11.08
C ARG A 252 -5.93 -2.63 -10.59
N TYR A 253 -6.87 -3.39 -10.04
CA TYR A 253 -6.63 -4.74 -9.55
C TYR A 253 -7.86 -5.60 -9.82
N SER A 254 -7.78 -6.46 -10.85
CA SER A 254 -8.93 -7.16 -11.42
C SER A 254 -9.24 -8.49 -10.71
N HIS A 255 -9.18 -8.52 -9.37
CA HIS A 255 -9.56 -9.70 -8.58
C HIS A 255 -10.55 -9.31 -7.48
N ASP A 256 -11.57 -10.15 -7.29
CA ASP A 256 -12.61 -9.97 -6.29
C ASP A 256 -12.12 -10.41 -4.90
N LEU A 257 -11.55 -9.48 -4.13
CA LEU A 257 -11.20 -9.68 -2.72
C LEU A 257 -12.35 -9.24 -1.81
N GLY A 258 -12.86 -10.15 -0.98
CA GLY A 258 -13.99 -9.88 -0.09
C GLY A 258 -13.78 -8.67 0.83
N HIS A 259 -12.57 -8.51 1.36
CA HIS A 259 -12.21 -7.37 2.22
C HIS A 259 -12.09 -6.04 1.46
N ASN A 260 -11.96 -6.05 0.14
CA ASN A 260 -11.85 -4.86 -0.70
C ASN A 260 -13.22 -4.26 -1.04
N PHE A 261 -14.34 -4.83 -0.62
CA PHE A 261 -15.66 -4.29 -0.93
C PHE A 261 -16.15 -3.25 0.08
N VAL A 262 -16.93 -2.28 -0.41
CA VAL A 262 -17.63 -1.28 0.41
C VAL A 262 -19.04 -1.04 -0.12
N ALA A 263 -19.98 -0.74 0.78
CA ALA A 263 -21.32 -0.32 0.40
C ALA A 263 -21.43 1.21 0.39
N ALA A 264 -21.95 1.80 -0.70
CA ALA A 264 -22.03 3.24 -0.84
C ALA A 264 -23.31 3.67 -1.56
N HIS A 265 -23.63 4.97 -1.46
CA HIS A 265 -24.60 5.59 -2.36
C HIS A 265 -24.11 5.47 -3.81
N SER A 266 -25.03 5.19 -4.73
CA SER A 266 -24.74 5.18 -6.17
C SER A 266 -24.03 6.44 -6.66
N VAL A 267 -24.41 7.64 -6.17
CA VAL A 267 -23.77 8.91 -6.54
C VAL A 267 -22.31 9.00 -6.07
N CYS A 268 -22.00 8.50 -4.87
CA CYS A 268 -20.63 8.50 -4.36
C CYS A 268 -19.77 7.50 -5.15
N ASN A 269 -20.32 6.30 -5.38
CA ASN A 269 -19.62 5.24 -6.10
C ASN A 269 -19.31 5.65 -7.55
N ASN A 270 -20.32 6.14 -8.29
CA ASN A 270 -20.18 6.64 -9.66
C ASN A 270 -19.36 7.92 -9.77
N SER A 271 -19.16 8.66 -8.67
CA SER A 271 -18.21 9.78 -8.65
C SER A 271 -16.77 9.31 -8.42
N LYS A 272 -16.54 8.28 -7.60
CA LYS A 272 -15.21 7.69 -7.37
C LYS A 272 -14.72 6.94 -8.62
N ARG A 273 -15.55 6.10 -9.23
CA ARG A 273 -15.19 5.27 -10.40
C ARG A 273 -13.82 4.58 -10.20
N ASP A 274 -12.92 4.80 -11.16
CA ASP A 274 -11.59 4.21 -11.24
C ASP A 274 -10.52 5.01 -10.47
N PHE A 275 -10.90 6.09 -9.77
CA PHE A 275 -9.97 6.83 -8.92
C PHE A 275 -9.72 6.08 -7.62
N LEU A 276 -8.48 6.16 -7.13
CA LEU A 276 -8.17 5.83 -5.74
C LEU A 276 -8.83 6.86 -4.84
N ALA A 277 -9.40 6.42 -3.72
CA ALA A 277 -10.01 7.31 -2.75
C ALA A 277 -8.93 8.09 -1.97
N ALA A 278 -9.30 9.23 -1.38
CA ALA A 278 -8.46 10.02 -0.48
C ALA A 278 -7.99 9.19 0.71
N GLN A 279 -6.88 9.58 1.32
CA GLN A 279 -6.27 8.81 2.40
C GLN A 279 -7.21 8.62 3.61
N LEU A 280 -8.04 9.63 3.94
CA LEU A 280 -9.05 9.49 4.98
C LEU A 280 -10.01 8.31 4.71
N HIS A 281 -10.36 8.06 3.44
CA HIS A 281 -11.20 6.91 3.07
C HIS A 281 -10.42 5.61 3.16
N ARG A 282 -9.12 5.62 2.85
CA ARG A 282 -8.22 4.48 3.00
C ARG A 282 -8.05 4.05 4.45
N GLU A 283 -7.74 5.00 5.33
CA GLU A 283 -7.58 4.74 6.76
C GLU A 283 -8.87 4.14 7.34
N ARG A 284 -10.01 4.72 6.98
CA ARG A 284 -11.33 4.17 7.35
C ARG A 284 -11.54 2.77 6.81
N TRP A 285 -11.17 2.51 5.56
CA TRP A 285 -11.34 1.18 4.95
C TRP A 285 -10.44 0.16 5.65
N GLN A 286 -9.20 0.50 5.93
CA GLN A 286 -8.26 -0.36 6.66
C GLN A 286 -8.79 -0.67 8.07
N GLU A 287 -9.17 0.35 8.83
CA GLU A 287 -9.73 0.17 10.18
C GLU A 287 -11.02 -0.65 10.15
N GLN A 288 -11.98 -0.29 9.29
CA GLN A 288 -13.26 -0.98 9.21
C GLN A 288 -13.13 -2.42 8.71
N ASN A 289 -12.52 -2.63 7.54
CA ASN A 289 -12.55 -3.91 6.85
C ASN A 289 -11.41 -4.85 7.24
N LEU A 290 -10.22 -4.32 7.54
CA LEU A 290 -9.03 -5.14 7.79
C LEU A 290 -8.69 -5.30 9.27
N VAL A 291 -9.26 -4.46 10.15
CA VAL A 291 -9.01 -4.53 11.60
C VAL A 291 -10.28 -4.90 12.36
N ILE A 292 -11.30 -4.04 12.35
CA ILE A 292 -12.50 -4.21 13.19
C ILE A 292 -13.37 -5.37 12.69
N HIS A 293 -13.60 -5.47 11.38
CA HIS A 293 -14.51 -6.45 10.78
C HIS A 293 -13.82 -7.51 9.93
N GLU A 294 -12.50 -7.67 10.03
CA GLU A 294 -11.73 -8.66 9.26
C GLU A 294 -12.41 -10.03 9.31
N ARG A 295 -12.61 -10.54 10.53
CA ARG A 295 -13.15 -11.87 10.77
C ARG A 295 -14.60 -12.00 10.29
N SER A 296 -15.43 -10.99 10.58
CA SER A 296 -16.85 -10.98 10.17
C SER A 296 -16.99 -11.00 8.64
N LEU A 297 -16.14 -10.24 7.93
CA LEU A 297 -16.10 -10.24 6.47
C LEU A 297 -15.58 -11.58 5.94
N SER A 298 -14.51 -12.13 6.52
CA SER A 298 -13.97 -13.45 6.16
C SER A 298 -15.03 -14.55 6.31
N GLU A 299 -15.72 -14.61 7.44
CA GLU A 299 -16.74 -15.61 7.73
C GLU A 299 -17.95 -15.47 6.78
N ALA A 300 -18.48 -14.26 6.60
CA ALA A 300 -19.71 -14.03 5.84
C ALA A 300 -19.49 -14.05 4.32
N LEU A 301 -18.36 -13.55 3.82
CA LEU A 301 -18.11 -13.38 2.38
C LEU A 301 -17.33 -14.53 1.75
N SER A 302 -16.58 -15.29 2.53
CA SER A 302 -15.80 -16.41 1.98
C SER A 302 -16.63 -17.40 1.15
N PRO A 303 -17.94 -17.68 1.39
CA PRO A 303 -18.70 -18.59 0.53
C PRO A 303 -18.79 -18.15 -0.94
N TYR A 304 -18.57 -16.87 -1.19
CA TYR A 304 -18.73 -16.24 -2.50
C TYR A 304 -17.42 -15.69 -3.05
N PHE A 305 -16.52 -15.21 -2.19
CA PHE A 305 -15.31 -14.49 -2.56
C PHE A 305 -14.05 -15.06 -1.90
N TYR A 306 -12.88 -14.76 -2.46
CA TYR A 306 -11.62 -14.99 -1.77
C TYR A 306 -11.43 -13.85 -0.76
N CYS A 307 -11.23 -14.21 0.51
CA CYS A 307 -11.04 -13.27 1.61
C CYS A 307 -9.61 -13.42 2.13
N ASP A 308 -8.85 -12.33 2.09
CA ASP A 308 -7.44 -12.27 2.45
C ASP A 308 -7.09 -10.81 2.77
N ALA A 309 -7.08 -10.51 4.07
CA ALA A 309 -6.89 -9.15 4.57
C ALA A 309 -5.47 -8.65 4.30
N ASP A 310 -4.46 -9.50 4.50
CA ASP A 310 -3.05 -9.17 4.25
C ASP A 310 -2.81 -8.86 2.77
N LYS A 311 -3.39 -9.66 1.87
CA LYS A 311 -3.34 -9.37 0.43
C LYS A 311 -4.04 -8.06 0.08
N SER A 312 -5.21 -7.82 0.66
CA SER A 312 -5.95 -6.57 0.44
C SER A 312 -5.15 -5.35 0.91
N GLN A 313 -4.47 -5.48 2.05
CA GLN A 313 -3.55 -4.48 2.58
C GLN A 313 -2.38 -4.26 1.63
N ALA A 314 -1.69 -5.31 1.18
CA ALA A 314 -0.55 -5.21 0.28
C ALA A 314 -0.90 -4.54 -1.06
N VAL A 315 -2.06 -4.89 -1.65
CA VAL A 315 -2.56 -4.26 -2.87
C VAL A 315 -2.89 -2.77 -2.64
N SER A 316 -3.48 -2.44 -1.49
CA SER A 316 -3.73 -1.04 -1.10
C SER A 316 -2.41 -0.26 -0.93
N ASP A 317 -1.42 -0.82 -0.23
CA ASP A 317 -0.10 -0.20 -0.05
C ASP A 317 0.57 0.07 -1.40
N TRP A 318 0.60 -0.93 -2.28
CA TRP A 318 1.12 -0.78 -3.63
C TRP A 318 0.41 0.34 -4.41
N ALA A 319 -0.92 0.33 -4.45
CA ALA A 319 -1.69 1.27 -5.26
C ALA A 319 -1.45 2.73 -4.84
N TYR A 320 -1.41 2.99 -3.53
CA TYR A 320 -1.16 4.32 -2.99
C TYR A 320 0.32 4.73 -3.07
N GLN A 321 1.25 3.78 -2.95
CA GLN A 321 2.68 4.05 -3.19
C GLN A 321 2.91 4.50 -4.63
N VAL A 322 2.36 3.79 -5.62
CA VAL A 322 2.46 4.17 -7.04
C VAL A 322 1.78 5.50 -7.31
N ALA A 323 0.61 5.75 -6.70
CA ALA A 323 -0.07 7.04 -6.80
C ALA A 323 0.80 8.19 -6.29
N CYS A 324 1.46 8.01 -5.13
CA CYS A 324 2.37 9.01 -4.57
C CYS A 324 3.59 9.25 -5.48
N VAL A 325 4.24 8.18 -5.94
CA VAL A 325 5.44 8.30 -6.82
C VAL A 325 5.11 9.01 -8.13
N ASN A 326 3.91 8.80 -8.67
CA ASN A 326 3.47 9.40 -9.92
C ASN A 326 2.80 10.78 -9.75
N GLY A 327 2.68 11.30 -8.52
CA GLY A 327 1.96 12.55 -8.25
C GLY A 327 0.49 12.51 -8.68
N ALA A 328 -0.17 11.36 -8.50
CA ALA A 328 -1.56 11.17 -8.87
C ALA A 328 -2.50 11.87 -7.87
N LYS A 329 -3.71 12.21 -8.34
CA LYS A 329 -4.75 12.78 -7.50
C LYS A 329 -5.67 11.70 -6.93
N LEU A 330 -5.99 11.80 -5.65
CA LEU A 330 -6.89 10.93 -4.92
C LEU A 330 -8.28 11.58 -4.79
N TRP A 331 -9.32 10.78 -4.97
CA TRP A 331 -10.71 11.23 -4.95
C TRP A 331 -11.20 11.42 -3.51
N LEU A 332 -11.57 12.65 -3.15
CA LEU A 332 -12.11 12.97 -1.82
C LEU A 332 -13.65 12.99 -1.81
N SER A 333 -14.25 13.56 -2.85
CA SER A 333 -15.71 13.57 -3.05
C SER A 333 -16.03 14.05 -4.45
N LYS A 334 -17.32 14.18 -4.81
CA LYS A 334 -17.73 14.69 -6.11
C LYS A 334 -16.98 15.99 -6.46
N ASP A 335 -16.28 15.94 -7.58
CA ASP A 335 -15.47 17.02 -8.15
C ASP A 335 -14.34 17.57 -7.25
N ARG A 336 -13.96 16.84 -6.18
CA ARG A 336 -12.89 17.25 -5.26
C ARG A 336 -11.85 16.15 -5.10
N PHE A 337 -10.59 16.55 -5.23
CA PHE A 337 -9.43 15.68 -5.19
C PHE A 337 -8.33 16.28 -4.32
N GLU A 338 -7.48 15.42 -3.76
CA GLU A 338 -6.25 15.78 -3.07
C GLU A 338 -5.04 15.16 -3.76
N GLU A 339 -3.86 15.73 -3.57
CA GLU A 339 -2.62 15.12 -4.05
C GLU A 339 -2.31 13.86 -3.26
N ALA A 340 -1.88 12.79 -3.93
CA ALA A 340 -1.29 11.64 -3.26
C ALA A 340 0.02 12.08 -2.62
N ARG A 341 0.02 12.27 -1.30
CA ARG A 341 1.21 12.66 -0.54
C ARG A 341 1.85 11.42 0.06
N SER A 342 3.16 11.48 0.28
CA SER A 342 3.86 10.50 1.12
C SER A 342 3.14 10.39 2.47
N VAL A 343 3.10 9.18 3.05
CA VAL A 343 2.45 8.87 4.34
C VAL A 343 2.86 9.87 5.44
N SER A 344 4.09 10.42 5.38
CA SER A 344 4.60 11.46 6.28
C SER A 344 3.86 12.81 6.20
N LYS A 345 3.22 13.13 5.08
CA LYS A 345 2.46 14.38 4.88
C LYS A 345 0.98 14.25 5.25
N LEU A 346 0.46 13.02 5.31
CA LEU A 346 -0.96 12.73 5.46
C LEU A 346 -1.44 12.66 6.91
N SER A 347 -0.58 12.19 7.83
CA SER A 347 -0.87 12.28 9.26
C SER A 347 -0.97 13.73 9.75
N LEU A 348 -0.16 14.63 9.16
CA LEU A 348 -0.17 16.07 9.44
C LEU A 348 -1.49 16.75 9.03
N LEU A 349 -2.06 16.43 7.85
CA LEU A 349 -3.32 17.02 7.40
C LEU A 349 -4.54 16.47 8.12
N ASN A 350 -4.55 15.17 8.42
CA ASN A 350 -5.67 14.53 9.11
C ASN A 350 -5.79 15.03 10.56
N GLN A 351 -4.69 15.44 11.20
CA GLN A 351 -4.71 16.12 12.50
C GLN A 351 -5.22 17.57 12.43
N MET A 352 -4.95 18.31 11.35
CA MET A 352 -5.47 19.68 11.19
C MET A 352 -6.98 19.68 10.93
N ALA A 353 -7.48 18.77 10.09
CA ALA A 353 -8.89 18.68 9.74
C ALA A 353 -9.79 18.20 10.90
N SER A 354 -9.25 17.35 11.79
CA SER A 354 -9.98 16.87 12.97
C SER A 354 -10.05 17.89 14.12
N LEU A 355 -9.19 18.91 14.12
CA LEU A 355 -9.26 20.04 15.07
C LEU A 355 -10.34 21.05 14.67
N GLU A 356 -10.58 21.28 13.37
CA GLU A 356 -11.61 22.22 12.89
C GLU A 356 -13.04 21.66 13.07
N VAL A 357 -13.24 20.36 12.89
CA VAL A 357 -14.56 19.71 13.07
C VAL A 357 -14.97 19.65 14.56
N ARG A 358 -14.00 19.53 15.47
CA ARG A 358 -14.26 19.53 16.93
C ARG A 358 -14.60 20.90 17.52
N ALA A 359 -14.40 21.99 16.77
CA ALA A 359 -14.77 23.34 17.22
C ALA A 359 -16.25 23.68 17.01
N GLN A 360 -17.01 22.87 16.25
CA GLN A 360 -18.40 23.18 15.89
C GLN A 360 -19.45 22.31 16.61
N ASP A 361 -19.07 21.15 17.14
CA ASP A 361 -19.99 20.21 17.82
C ASP A 361 -19.46 19.87 19.22
N ASN A 362 -19.74 20.74 20.21
CA ASN A 362 -20.04 20.34 21.60
C ASN A 362 -20.18 21.57 22.51
N SER A 363 -21.41 22.09 22.59
CA SER A 363 -21.94 22.70 23.81
C SER A 363 -22.96 21.73 24.41
N HIS A 364 -22.53 20.84 25.31
CA HIS A 364 -23.19 20.56 26.58
C HIS A 364 -22.47 19.46 27.38
N HIS A 365 -22.36 19.74 28.68
CA HIS A 365 -21.77 18.92 29.73
C HIS A 365 -22.41 17.54 29.90
N GLN A 366 -21.58 16.53 30.21
CA GLN A 366 -21.74 15.83 31.49
C GLN A 366 -20.44 15.15 31.95
N LYS A 367 -20.10 15.41 33.21
CA LYS A 367 -19.02 14.81 33.99
C LYS A 367 -19.32 13.34 34.27
N VAL A 368 -18.30 12.48 34.10
CA VAL A 368 -18.20 11.21 34.81
C VAL A 368 -16.81 11.18 35.45
N ASP A 369 -16.79 11.21 36.78
CA ASP A 369 -15.60 10.98 37.59
C ASP A 369 -15.22 9.50 37.52
N ILE A 370 -14.00 9.21 37.07
CA ILE A 370 -13.36 7.91 37.19
C ILE A 370 -12.05 8.13 37.96
N SER A 371 -11.91 7.38 39.05
CA SER A 371 -10.77 7.33 39.95
C SER A 371 -9.44 7.17 39.20
N ILE A 372 -8.51 8.09 39.46
CA ILE A 372 -7.15 8.14 38.92
C ILE A 372 -6.33 7.02 39.57
N ALA A 373 -6.16 5.92 38.84
CA ALA A 373 -5.02 5.03 39.01
C ALA A 373 -4.00 5.40 37.92
N ASP A 374 -2.74 5.56 38.32
CA ASP A 374 -1.62 6.08 37.54
C ASP A 374 -1.52 5.49 36.12
N PHE A 375 -1.89 6.29 35.11
CA PHE A 375 -1.49 6.01 33.72
C PHE A 375 -0.12 6.65 33.48
N SER A 376 0.94 5.84 33.51
CA SER A 376 2.25 6.27 33.01
C SER A 376 2.20 6.34 31.49
N THR A 377 2.34 7.55 30.93
CA THR A 377 2.46 7.72 29.48
C THR A 377 3.86 7.27 29.06
N GLN A 378 3.95 6.32 28.13
CA GLN A 378 5.21 5.82 27.57
C GLN A 378 5.69 6.79 26.49
N LEU A 379 6.88 7.38 26.66
CA LEU A 379 7.47 8.30 25.69
C LEU A 379 8.72 7.68 25.04
N PRO A 380 8.97 7.96 23.76
CA PRO A 380 10.20 7.55 23.10
C PRO A 380 11.41 8.18 23.80
N TYR A 381 12.42 7.37 24.10
CA TYR A 381 13.64 7.75 24.79
C TYR A 381 14.84 7.59 23.88
N PHE A 382 15.59 8.68 23.74
CA PHE A 382 16.85 8.73 23.04
C PHE A 382 17.97 8.99 24.04
N PRO A 383 19.04 8.18 24.10
CA PRO A 383 20.13 8.39 25.03
C PRO A 383 20.79 9.78 24.95
N ASN A 384 20.73 10.45 23.80
CA ASN A 384 21.19 11.82 23.60
C ASN A 384 20.47 12.49 22.41
N LEU A 385 20.69 13.80 22.23
CA LEU A 385 20.11 14.59 21.14
C LEU A 385 20.56 14.14 19.73
N LYS A 386 21.78 13.59 19.58
CA LYS A 386 22.29 13.05 18.30
C LYS A 386 21.42 11.89 17.82
N MET A 387 21.08 10.97 18.71
CA MET A 387 20.19 9.84 18.39
C MET A 387 18.76 10.30 18.11
N ALA A 388 18.24 11.27 18.87
CA ALA A 388 16.92 11.84 18.63
C ALA A 388 16.80 12.49 17.24
N CYS A 389 17.82 13.26 16.83
CA CYS A 389 17.82 13.91 15.52
C CYS A 389 18.10 12.92 14.37
N GLY A 390 18.97 11.93 14.58
CA GLY A 390 19.20 10.85 13.62
C GLY A 390 17.91 10.09 13.28
N HIS A 391 17.14 9.75 14.30
CA HIS A 391 15.80 9.17 14.16
C HIS A 391 14.84 10.10 13.39
N PHE A 392 14.82 11.40 13.70
CA PHE A 392 14.02 12.39 12.96
C PHE A 392 14.39 12.45 11.45
N LYS A 393 15.65 12.22 11.10
CA LYS A 393 16.12 12.22 9.70
C LYS A 393 15.82 10.92 8.96
N THR A 394 15.92 9.77 9.61
CA THR A 394 15.79 8.44 8.96
C THR A 394 14.40 7.83 9.08
N GLY A 395 13.60 8.24 10.07
CA GLY A 395 12.25 7.72 10.33
C GLY A 395 12.23 6.23 10.74
N ASP A 396 13.31 5.73 11.32
CA ASP A 396 13.46 4.32 11.72
C ASP A 396 13.09 4.10 13.20
N ASP A 397 12.02 3.35 13.45
CA ASP A 397 11.47 3.05 14.79
C ASP A 397 12.07 1.79 15.42
N SER A 398 12.99 1.07 14.75
CA SER A 398 13.41 -0.28 15.18
C SER A 398 14.17 -0.32 16.52
N ASP A 399 14.79 0.79 16.93
CA ASP A 399 15.73 0.85 18.06
C ASP A 399 15.31 1.85 19.16
N VAL A 400 14.06 2.32 19.15
CA VAL A 400 13.59 3.33 20.12
C VAL A 400 13.10 2.67 21.42
N GLU A 401 13.78 2.95 22.54
CA GLU A 401 13.32 2.54 23.87
C GLU A 401 12.17 3.44 24.34
N TYR A 402 11.25 2.90 25.14
CA TYR A 402 10.13 3.66 25.71
C TYR A 402 10.25 3.71 27.23
N ILE A 403 10.15 4.91 27.80
CA ILE A 403 10.17 5.13 29.26
C ILE A 403 8.83 5.69 29.70
N GLY A 404 8.26 5.10 30.75
CA GLY A 404 7.05 5.60 31.40
C GLY A 404 7.35 6.83 32.24
N VAL A 405 6.64 7.93 31.98
CA VAL A 405 6.72 9.16 32.78
C VAL A 405 5.48 9.27 33.65
N GLN A 406 5.67 9.45 34.97
CA GLN A 406 4.56 9.71 35.89
C GLN A 406 3.97 11.10 35.64
N ASP A 407 2.67 11.13 35.41
CA ASP A 407 1.98 12.29 34.85
C ASP A 407 1.25 13.08 35.95
N ASN A 408 2.00 13.86 36.74
CA ASN A 408 1.38 14.67 37.80
C ASN A 408 0.87 16.04 37.32
N VAL A 409 1.08 16.47 36.07
CA VAL A 409 0.64 17.82 35.63
C VAL A 409 0.38 18.00 34.11
N GLY A 410 0.20 16.96 33.28
CA GLY A 410 -0.35 17.20 31.93
C GLY A 410 -0.12 16.11 30.89
N ARG A 411 -1.15 15.83 30.09
CA ARG A 411 -1.12 14.81 29.02
C ARG A 411 0.00 15.05 28.02
N PHE A 412 1.07 14.26 28.11
CA PHE A 412 2.11 14.19 27.09
C PHE A 412 1.68 13.27 25.94
N SER A 413 2.17 13.55 24.74
CA SER A 413 1.87 12.74 23.56
C SER A 413 3.17 12.18 22.98
N PRO A 414 3.30 10.85 22.81
CA PRO A 414 4.49 10.21 22.27
C PRO A 414 4.85 10.67 20.85
N SER A 415 3.88 11.20 20.09
CA SER A 415 4.13 11.72 18.74
C SER A 415 4.71 13.14 18.73
N ASN A 416 4.59 13.89 19.83
CA ASN A 416 5.09 15.26 19.95
C ASN A 416 6.23 15.39 20.95
N HIS A 417 6.34 14.43 21.88
CA HIS A 417 7.27 14.49 22.99
C HIS A 417 8.23 13.31 22.98
N PHE A 418 9.47 13.59 23.33
CA PHE A 418 10.49 12.58 23.52
C PHE A 418 11.37 12.91 24.72
N LEU A 419 12.10 11.91 25.21
CA LEU A 419 13.04 12.04 26.30
C LEU A 419 14.47 11.97 25.76
N ALA A 420 15.36 12.81 26.29
CA ALA A 420 16.79 12.67 26.05
C ALA A 420 17.64 13.07 27.27
N ARG A 421 18.88 12.54 27.37
CA ARG A 421 19.81 12.97 28.42
C ARG A 421 20.59 14.22 28.01
N ALA A 422 20.73 15.13 28.98
CA ALA A 422 21.67 16.23 28.89
C ALA A 422 23.11 15.70 28.82
N SER A 423 23.95 16.35 28.02
CA SER A 423 25.39 16.09 27.97
C SER A 423 26.15 17.41 28.02
N GLY A 424 27.17 17.49 28.88
CA GLY A 424 27.99 18.66 29.11
C GLY A 424 27.41 19.68 30.09
N ASN A 425 28.12 20.80 30.28
CA ASN A 425 27.89 21.74 31.38
C ASN A 425 27.37 23.12 30.95
N SER A 426 27.01 23.29 29.68
CA SER A 426 26.61 24.61 29.17
C SER A 426 25.30 25.16 29.78
N MET A 427 24.47 24.32 30.39
CA MET A 427 23.17 24.71 30.95
C MET A 427 23.09 24.53 32.48
N ASN A 428 24.22 24.30 33.16
CA ASN A 428 24.27 24.02 34.60
C ASN A 428 24.28 25.26 35.53
N GLY A 429 24.02 26.45 34.98
CA GLY A 429 23.92 27.71 35.73
C GLY A 429 22.48 28.20 35.90
N GLY A 430 22.29 29.27 36.67
CA GLY A 430 20.99 29.91 36.88
C GLY A 430 20.00 29.14 37.77
N LYS A 431 18.74 29.59 37.80
CA LYS A 431 17.69 29.04 38.70
C LYS A 431 17.16 27.66 38.27
N ASN A 432 17.26 27.34 36.98
CA ASN A 432 16.79 26.09 36.38
C ASN A 432 17.99 25.31 35.79
N ALA A 433 18.99 25.04 36.64
CA ALA A 433 20.24 24.38 36.23
C ALA A 433 19.98 22.96 35.71
N ILE A 434 20.52 22.66 34.53
CA ILE A 434 20.52 21.35 33.88
C ILE A 434 21.94 20.78 33.96
N TYR A 435 22.10 19.67 34.66
CA TYR A 435 23.39 19.01 34.84
C TYR A 435 23.58 17.89 33.81
N ASP A 436 24.85 17.54 33.55
CA ASP A 436 25.20 16.38 32.74
C ASP A 436 24.49 15.12 33.27
N GLY A 437 23.83 14.38 32.37
CA GLY A 437 23.07 13.18 32.70
C GLY A 437 21.61 13.39 33.11
N ASP A 438 21.15 14.64 33.31
CA ASP A 438 19.74 14.95 33.60
C ASP A 438 18.82 14.43 32.50
N LEU A 439 17.67 13.84 32.88
CA LEU A 439 16.64 13.39 31.92
C LEU A 439 15.73 14.56 31.57
N LEU A 440 15.63 14.86 30.28
CA LEU A 440 14.92 16.02 29.77
C LEU A 440 13.75 15.59 28.88
N LEU A 441 12.62 16.27 29.05
CA LEU A 441 11.44 16.13 28.20
C LEU A 441 11.43 17.24 27.14
N PHE A 442 11.35 16.83 25.89
CA PHE A 442 11.32 17.71 24.74
C PHE A 442 10.00 17.63 23.98
N GLU A 443 9.68 18.69 23.25
CA GLU A 443 8.59 18.77 22.27
C GLU A 443 9.18 19.10 20.89
N TRP A 444 8.80 18.38 19.84
CA TRP A 444 9.28 18.66 18.47
C TRP A 444 8.78 20.02 17.95
N ILE A 445 9.65 20.79 17.29
CA ILE A 445 9.29 22.07 16.65
C ILE A 445 8.93 21.79 15.18
N ALA A 446 7.65 21.94 14.81
CA ALA A 446 7.19 21.85 13.43
C ALA A 446 7.37 23.17 12.66
N ALA A 447 7.59 23.10 11.34
CA ALA A 447 7.86 24.26 10.49
C ALA A 447 6.70 25.28 10.42
N ASP A 448 5.49 24.88 10.80
CA ASP A 448 4.26 25.69 10.83
C ASP A 448 3.83 26.11 12.25
N LYS A 449 4.56 25.64 13.29
CA LYS A 449 4.36 25.99 14.70
C LYS A 449 5.60 26.61 15.33
N ALA A 450 6.29 27.47 14.59
CA ALA A 450 7.25 28.41 15.18
C ALA A 450 6.48 29.50 15.95
N GLY A 451 5.81 29.11 17.04
CA GLY A 451 5.47 30.07 18.08
C GLY A 451 6.74 30.80 18.51
N SER A 452 6.60 31.96 19.16
CA SER A 452 7.78 32.72 19.59
C SER A 452 8.73 31.83 20.41
N LEU A 453 9.93 31.59 19.88
CA LEU A 453 10.99 30.89 20.60
C LEU A 453 11.68 31.79 21.64
N GLN A 454 11.28 33.07 21.71
CA GLN A 454 11.79 34.03 22.69
C GLN A 454 11.71 33.47 24.12
N GLY A 455 12.85 33.37 24.79
CA GLY A 455 12.98 32.92 26.17
C GLY A 455 12.79 31.41 26.35
N ALA A 456 12.71 30.63 25.28
CA ALA A 456 12.62 29.18 25.34
C ALA A 456 14.02 28.53 25.25
N THR A 457 14.22 27.46 26.02
CA THR A 457 15.37 26.57 25.83
C THR A 457 15.07 25.60 24.69
N VAL A 458 15.93 25.55 23.67
CA VAL A 458 15.73 24.73 22.46
C VAL A 458 16.95 23.86 22.16
N ALA A 459 16.68 22.70 21.54
CA ALA A 459 17.68 21.81 20.98
C ALA A 459 17.97 22.21 19.52
N ILE A 460 19.26 22.29 19.20
CA ILE A 460 19.78 22.85 17.96
C ILE A 460 20.75 21.84 17.37
N GLU A 461 20.56 21.51 16.10
CA GLU A 461 21.52 20.78 15.28
C GLU A 461 22.41 21.79 14.54
N CYS A 462 23.72 21.60 14.57
CA CYS A 462 24.71 22.41 13.85
C CYS A 462 25.45 21.52 12.85
N ASP A 463 25.65 22.01 11.63
CA ASP A 463 26.47 21.31 10.65
C ASP A 463 27.94 21.27 11.12
N GLY A 464 28.48 20.07 11.29
CA GLY A 464 29.85 19.85 11.78
C GLY A 464 30.90 19.75 10.67
N TYR A 465 32.17 19.71 11.05
CA TYR A 465 33.27 19.37 10.14
C TYR A 465 33.39 17.84 10.01
N GLY A 466 33.21 17.32 8.80
CA GLY A 466 33.01 15.87 8.58
C GLY A 466 31.54 15.48 8.76
N ASP A 467 31.16 14.28 8.37
CA ASP A 467 29.76 13.78 8.34
C ASP A 467 29.11 13.62 9.74
N GLU A 468 29.58 14.36 10.74
CA GLU A 468 29.09 14.35 12.12
C GLU A 468 28.51 15.72 12.52
N SER A 469 27.19 15.83 12.52
CA SER A 469 26.48 16.98 13.08
C SER A 469 26.73 17.15 14.58
N GLN A 470 26.83 18.40 15.05
CA GLN A 470 26.93 18.76 16.48
C GLN A 470 25.57 19.18 17.03
N TYR A 471 25.36 19.03 18.34
CA TYR A 471 24.07 19.30 18.98
C TYR A 471 24.22 20.16 20.22
N LEU A 472 23.38 21.20 20.34
CA LEU A 472 23.43 22.17 21.43
C LEU A 472 22.05 22.33 22.08
N LEU A 473 22.06 22.69 23.36
CA LEU A 473 20.88 23.12 24.12
C LEU A 473 21.10 24.56 24.59
N ARG A 474 20.28 25.51 24.15
CA ARG A 474 20.47 26.95 24.43
C ARG A 474 19.16 27.67 24.66
N ASN A 475 19.19 28.73 25.47
CA ASN A 475 18.08 29.67 25.59
C ASN A 475 18.11 30.66 24.42
N VAL A 476 16.94 30.95 23.84
CA VAL A 476 16.84 31.79 22.64
C VAL A 476 16.41 33.22 23.02
N GLU A 477 17.18 34.21 22.57
CA GLU A 477 16.84 35.62 22.66
C GLU A 477 16.83 36.26 21.26
N LYS A 478 15.69 36.79 20.82
CA LYS A 478 15.53 37.41 19.51
C LYS A 478 16.28 38.73 19.47
N ILE A 479 17.11 38.87 18.44
CA ILE A 479 17.78 40.13 18.10
C ILE A 479 17.14 40.73 16.84
N ALA A 480 17.60 41.91 16.42
CA ALA A 480 17.07 42.57 15.22
C ALA A 480 17.28 41.70 13.96
N GLU A 481 16.46 41.92 12.92
CA GLU A 481 16.60 41.28 11.60
C GLU A 481 16.32 39.77 11.53
N GLY A 482 15.57 39.22 12.48
CA GLY A 482 15.14 37.80 12.42
C GLY A 482 16.22 36.79 12.81
N ARG A 483 17.35 37.27 13.32
CA ARG A 483 18.39 36.46 13.96
C ARG A 483 18.09 36.24 15.45
N TYR A 484 18.72 35.23 16.03
CA TYR A 484 18.60 34.89 17.44
C TYR A 484 19.99 34.80 18.08
N LEU A 485 20.06 35.22 19.35
CA LEU A 485 21.18 34.98 20.23
C LEU A 485 20.88 33.72 21.07
N LEU A 486 21.82 32.77 21.03
CA LEU A 486 21.75 31.49 21.70
C LEU A 486 22.61 31.52 22.96
N ILE A 487 21.95 31.54 24.11
CA ILE A 487 22.55 31.83 25.42
C ILE A 487 22.65 30.55 26.24
N ALA A 488 23.84 30.30 26.78
CA ALA A 488 24.09 29.27 27.78
C ALA A 488 23.72 29.79 29.17
N TYR A 489 23.22 28.94 30.06
CA TYR A 489 22.99 29.34 31.46
C TYR A 489 24.27 29.34 32.29
N ASN A 490 25.30 28.60 31.86
CA ASN A 490 26.63 28.68 32.44
C ASN A 490 27.40 29.86 31.82
N SER A 491 27.84 30.81 32.66
CA SER A 491 28.56 32.02 32.24
C SER A 491 29.96 31.76 31.65
N GLU A 492 30.50 30.54 31.79
CA GLU A 492 31.74 30.14 31.13
C GLU A 492 31.60 29.92 29.62
N TYR A 493 30.36 29.85 29.11
CA TYR A 493 30.07 29.64 27.70
C TYR A 493 29.58 30.94 27.07
N SER A 494 30.25 31.39 26.01
CA SER A 494 29.85 32.59 25.27
C SER A 494 28.52 32.39 24.55
N ALA A 495 27.73 33.46 24.43
CA ALA A 495 26.56 33.47 23.58
C ALA A 495 26.95 33.33 22.10
N LEU A 496 26.11 32.64 21.31
CA LEU A 496 26.32 32.40 19.89
C LEU A 496 25.23 33.09 19.08
N GLU A 497 25.57 33.75 17.98
CA GLU A 497 24.56 34.21 17.01
C GLU A 497 24.12 33.04 16.14
N SER A 498 22.81 32.93 15.89
CA SER A 498 22.25 31.92 15.00
C SER A 498 22.64 32.22 13.54
N ASP A 499 23.11 31.21 12.82
CA ASP A 499 23.36 31.26 11.38
C ASP A 499 22.57 30.16 10.63
N GLU A 500 22.75 30.09 9.31
CA GLU A 500 22.04 29.13 8.45
C GLU A 500 22.44 27.66 8.68
N SER A 501 23.59 27.41 9.34
CA SER A 501 24.06 26.06 9.67
C SER A 501 23.40 25.49 10.94
N MET A 502 22.60 26.31 11.64
CA MET A 502 21.95 25.95 12.89
C MET A 502 20.45 25.73 12.71
N ARG A 503 19.99 24.50 12.95
CA ARG A 503 18.58 24.12 12.85
C ARG A 503 18.01 23.77 14.22
N THR A 504 17.08 24.60 14.71
CA THR A 504 16.25 24.25 15.87
C THR A 504 15.28 23.13 15.51
N PHE A 505 15.21 22.08 16.32
CA PHE A 505 14.33 20.93 16.03
C PHE A 505 13.42 20.52 17.20
N ALA A 506 13.73 20.93 18.43
CA ALA A 506 12.91 20.65 19.59
C ALA A 506 12.99 21.74 20.67
N ARG A 507 11.94 21.88 21.47
CA ARG A 507 11.85 22.77 22.63
C ARG A 507 11.89 21.95 23.91
N LEU A 508 12.67 22.40 24.89
CA LEU A 508 12.68 21.80 26.22
C LEU A 508 11.36 22.15 26.92
N VAL A 509 10.63 21.14 27.35
CA VAL A 509 9.41 21.29 28.14
C VAL A 509 9.76 21.40 29.62
N ARG A 510 10.55 20.43 30.13
CA ARG A 510 11.03 20.41 31.52
C ARG A 510 12.12 19.34 31.74
N ARG A 511 12.81 19.42 32.87
CA ARG A 511 13.54 18.27 33.44
C ARG A 511 12.56 17.30 34.09
N ILE A 512 12.81 16.01 33.94
CA ILE A 512 12.09 14.95 34.66
C ILE A 512 12.92 14.60 35.89
N ASP A 513 12.37 14.88 37.07
CA ASP A 513 12.95 14.44 38.34
C ASP A 513 12.73 12.93 38.50
N LYS A 514 13.73 12.22 39.06
CA LYS A 514 13.69 10.76 39.26
C LYS A 514 12.69 10.35 40.33
#